data_AF-A0A518E067-F1
#
_entry.id   AF-A0A518E067-F1
#
_cell.length_a   1.000
_cell.length_b   1.000
_cell.length_c   1.000
_cell.angle_alpha   90.00
_cell.angle_beta   90.00
_cell.angle_gamma   90.00
#
_symmetry.space_group_name_H-M   'P 1'
#
loop_
_entity.id
_entity.type
_entity.pdbx_description
1 polymer ?
#
loop_
_entity_poly.entity_id
_entity_poly.type
_entity_poly.pdbx_seq_one_letter_code
_entity_poly.pdbx_strand_id
1 'polypeptide(L)'
;MKVSLLIAVEEYADAQLPPVKFAAADAEAMAKALEPHGFEAADRMLLLQGQATRTTVESRLRRALRAAADDDVVCLYFAGVGFSLNGRNFLACHDTQSGDLEATSIALDWLLDLLADCEAESVVLLLDATPLVPPDAAPDQAGTDDLLDEELAAFFEQQQRCVCLAARQTGEVSWPNRQQKHGAWANHLLEAWSGTATGALAGGALLTAASLQRYLEGAVPRSLRAAFTDRKQQTPTLYAKAGVDFPLADFRDIPPDAAASSRPSAQQMLRVRLVRQKSHPVKELAGFRSHHRVPDSAGHFADSFVSSLAEEQIRADLEQIHLQLRTAFRFKRLDVQMNGPVDGGGSLITPFFTYAVSVISDPDDPGSVIWQWEVMDMKESEPIFSDAFAQVFGDLFDTIEFTPSQSVELTDFIDRVEQLDEERIQINYDPAATWCELEIINIAGLVHITPSIVQIVQRHPQPPRLLLQSFLDIQHILIDANAHSLLPFHGKQ
;
A
#
# COMPACT_ATOMS: atom_id res chain seq x y z
N MET A 1 -21.14 -11.48 9.33
CA MET A 1 -19.70 -11.85 9.42
C MET A 1 -19.07 -11.78 8.04
N LYS A 2 -17.73 -11.70 7.88
CA LYS A 2 -17.09 -11.70 6.55
C LYS A 2 -16.21 -12.92 6.37
N VAL A 3 -16.51 -13.72 5.34
CA VAL A 3 -15.87 -15.00 5.05
C VAL A 3 -15.01 -14.87 3.81
N SER A 4 -13.75 -15.30 3.88
CA SER A 4 -12.84 -15.30 2.72
C SER A 4 -12.49 -16.73 2.29
N LEU A 5 -12.72 -17.03 1.01
CA LEU A 5 -12.51 -18.33 0.40
C LEU A 5 -11.46 -18.15 -0.70
N LEU A 6 -10.20 -18.49 -0.44
CA LEU A 6 -9.09 -18.26 -1.36
C LEU A 6 -8.53 -19.60 -1.83
N ILE A 7 -8.55 -19.82 -3.14
CA ILE A 7 -8.10 -21.03 -3.80
C ILE A 7 -7.06 -20.63 -4.85
N ALA A 8 -5.85 -21.19 -4.76
CA ALA A 8 -4.83 -20.95 -5.76
C ALA A 8 -4.06 -22.20 -6.14
N VAL A 9 -3.91 -22.40 -7.45
CA VAL A 9 -3.17 -23.51 -8.05
C VAL A 9 -2.10 -22.94 -8.98
N GLU A 10 -0.84 -22.99 -8.54
CA GLU A 10 0.31 -22.52 -9.32
C GLU A 10 0.97 -23.68 -10.06
N GLU A 11 1.14 -24.80 -9.38
CA GLU A 11 1.66 -26.05 -9.93
C GLU A 11 0.58 -27.13 -9.89
N TYR A 12 0.46 -27.86 -11.00
CA TYR A 12 -0.44 -29.01 -11.13
C TYR A 12 0.35 -30.30 -10.92
N ALA A 13 -0.29 -31.30 -10.31
CA ALA A 13 0.31 -32.63 -10.14
C ALA A 13 0.60 -33.29 -11.49
N ASP A 14 -0.25 -33.03 -12.50
CA ASP A 14 0.01 -33.37 -13.89
C ASP A 14 0.81 -32.26 -14.58
N ALA A 15 2.07 -32.55 -14.89
CA ALA A 15 3.01 -31.62 -15.51
C ALA A 15 2.65 -31.25 -16.96
N GLN A 16 1.60 -31.84 -17.56
CA GLN A 16 1.07 -31.41 -18.85
C GLN A 16 0.24 -30.13 -18.75
N LEU A 17 -0.28 -29.79 -17.56
CA LEU A 17 -0.96 -28.51 -17.34
C LEU A 17 0.07 -27.39 -17.13
N PRO A 18 -0.14 -26.19 -17.71
CA PRO A 18 0.79 -25.09 -17.57
C PRO A 18 0.76 -24.52 -16.15
N PRO A 19 1.92 -24.15 -15.58
CA PRO A 19 1.96 -23.50 -14.28
C PRO A 19 1.44 -22.06 -14.35
N VAL A 20 0.81 -21.59 -13.26
CA VAL A 20 0.26 -20.24 -13.13
C VAL A 20 1.09 -19.45 -12.13
N LYS A 21 2.15 -18.81 -12.64
CA LYS A 21 3.15 -18.11 -11.81
C LYS A 21 2.51 -17.13 -10.83
N PHE A 22 2.96 -17.20 -9.59
CA PHE A 22 2.54 -16.34 -8.47
C PHE A 22 1.13 -16.56 -7.93
N ALA A 23 0.33 -17.49 -8.46
CA ALA A 23 -1.03 -17.72 -7.98
C ALA A 23 -1.08 -17.96 -6.46
N ALA A 24 -0.12 -18.72 -5.90
CA ALA A 24 -0.06 -18.94 -4.45
C ALA A 24 0.24 -17.64 -3.68
N ALA A 25 1.24 -16.89 -4.15
CA ALA A 25 1.64 -15.62 -3.54
C ALA A 25 0.51 -14.58 -3.59
N ASP A 26 -0.26 -14.56 -4.68
CA ASP A 26 -1.41 -13.68 -4.86
C ASP A 26 -2.53 -14.01 -3.86
N ALA A 27 -2.88 -15.30 -3.70
CA ALA A 27 -3.88 -15.70 -2.72
C ALA A 27 -3.44 -15.42 -1.28
N GLU A 28 -2.16 -15.65 -0.93
CA GLU A 28 -1.63 -15.30 0.40
C GLU A 28 -1.65 -13.79 0.66
N ALA A 29 -1.29 -12.99 -0.33
CA ALA A 29 -1.32 -11.54 -0.23
C ALA A 29 -2.76 -11.02 -0.14
N MET A 30 -3.69 -11.60 -0.91
CA MET A 30 -5.10 -11.25 -0.88
C MET A 30 -5.71 -11.55 0.48
N ALA A 31 -5.40 -12.73 1.03
CA ALA A 31 -5.83 -13.13 2.36
C ALA A 31 -5.44 -12.10 3.43
N LYS A 32 -4.23 -11.51 3.33
CA LYS A 32 -3.76 -10.45 4.23
C LYS A 32 -4.42 -9.11 3.93
N ALA A 33 -4.58 -8.75 2.66
CA ALA A 33 -5.19 -7.49 2.24
C ALA A 33 -6.67 -7.38 2.64
N LEU A 34 -7.36 -8.52 2.84
CA LEU A 34 -8.76 -8.58 3.28
C LEU A 34 -8.94 -8.45 4.80
N GLU A 35 -7.96 -8.83 5.63
CA GLU A 35 -8.03 -8.77 7.10
C GLU A 35 -8.44 -7.40 7.66
N PRO A 36 -7.88 -6.26 7.18
CA PRO A 36 -8.27 -4.91 7.59
C PRO A 36 -9.77 -4.61 7.47
N HIS A 37 -10.43 -5.31 6.54
CA HIS A 37 -11.82 -5.08 6.17
C HIS A 37 -12.79 -5.99 6.93
N GLY A 38 -12.31 -6.70 7.95
CA GLY A 38 -13.12 -7.60 8.78
C GLY A 38 -13.18 -9.05 8.30
N PHE A 39 -12.41 -9.44 7.28
CA PHE A 39 -12.25 -10.85 6.89
C PHE A 39 -11.23 -11.52 7.81
N GLU A 40 -11.70 -12.02 8.95
CA GLU A 40 -10.83 -12.57 9.98
C GLU A 40 -10.18 -13.90 9.57
N ALA A 41 -9.00 -14.18 10.13
CA ALA A 41 -8.30 -15.45 9.92
C ALA A 41 -9.10 -16.69 10.35
N ALA A 42 -10.01 -16.54 11.33
CA ALA A 42 -10.86 -17.62 11.82
C ALA A 42 -11.93 -18.06 10.79
N ASP A 43 -12.37 -17.12 9.94
CA ASP A 43 -13.41 -17.31 8.93
C ASP A 43 -12.82 -17.40 7.52
N ARG A 44 -11.53 -17.78 7.45
CA ARG A 44 -10.77 -17.91 6.22
C ARG A 44 -10.55 -19.36 5.82
N MET A 45 -10.86 -19.66 4.57
CA MET A 45 -10.39 -20.85 3.87
C MET A 45 -9.29 -20.45 2.90
N LEU A 46 -8.08 -20.98 3.09
CA LEU A 46 -6.95 -20.79 2.17
C LEU A 46 -6.49 -22.17 1.70
N LEU A 47 -6.71 -22.48 0.41
CA LEU A 47 -6.30 -23.73 -0.23
C LEU A 47 -5.26 -23.42 -1.30
N LEU A 48 -4.01 -23.79 -1.03
CA LEU A 48 -2.88 -23.55 -1.91
C LEU A 48 -2.30 -24.86 -2.42
N GLN A 49 -1.94 -24.90 -3.70
CA GLN A 49 -1.19 -26.00 -4.32
C GLN A 49 -1.82 -27.37 -4.01
N GLY A 50 -1.04 -28.31 -3.44
CA GLY A 50 -1.48 -29.66 -3.05
C GLY A 50 -2.71 -29.73 -2.13
N GLN A 51 -3.12 -28.63 -1.50
CA GLN A 51 -4.35 -28.58 -0.71
C GLN A 51 -5.60 -28.31 -1.56
N ALA A 52 -5.43 -27.72 -2.74
CA ALA A 52 -6.50 -27.37 -3.68
C ALA A 52 -6.84 -28.53 -4.64
N THR A 53 -6.96 -29.75 -4.10
CA THR A 53 -7.50 -30.91 -4.85
C THR A 53 -8.99 -30.71 -5.11
N ARG A 54 -9.54 -31.25 -6.22
CA ARG A 54 -10.96 -31.19 -6.58
C ARG A 54 -11.86 -31.55 -5.40
N THR A 55 -11.59 -32.69 -4.77
CA THR A 55 -12.41 -33.19 -3.63
C THR A 55 -12.41 -32.21 -2.45
N THR A 56 -11.25 -31.64 -2.12
CA THR A 56 -11.11 -30.68 -1.01
C THR A 56 -11.80 -29.36 -1.34
N VAL A 57 -11.58 -28.82 -2.54
CA VAL A 57 -12.22 -27.59 -3.02
C VAL A 57 -13.75 -27.74 -3.00
N GLU A 58 -14.28 -28.80 -3.61
CA GLU A 58 -15.71 -29.07 -3.70
C GLU A 58 -16.36 -29.18 -2.31
N SER A 59 -15.74 -29.94 -1.42
CA SER A 59 -16.22 -30.16 -0.05
C SER A 59 -16.23 -28.88 0.79
N ARG A 60 -15.14 -28.09 0.70
CA ARG A 60 -14.95 -26.90 1.53
C ARG A 60 -15.80 -25.74 1.06
N LEU A 61 -15.92 -25.52 -0.26
CA LEU A 61 -16.84 -24.54 -0.84
C LEU A 61 -18.29 -24.84 -0.46
N ARG A 62 -18.74 -26.09 -0.67
CA ARG A 62 -20.10 -26.50 -0.30
C ARG A 62 -20.39 -26.26 1.18
N ARG A 63 -19.43 -26.56 2.07
CA ARG A 63 -19.59 -26.34 3.50
C ARG A 63 -19.65 -24.86 3.87
N ALA A 64 -18.74 -24.04 3.30
CA ALA A 64 -18.66 -22.63 3.64
C ALA A 64 -19.87 -21.84 3.13
N LEU A 65 -20.24 -22.02 1.86
CA LEU A 65 -21.36 -21.30 1.24
C LEU A 65 -22.72 -21.67 1.85
N ARG A 66 -22.90 -22.93 2.27
CA ARG A 66 -24.11 -23.36 2.99
C ARG A 66 -24.19 -22.88 4.44
N ALA A 67 -23.06 -22.49 5.03
CA ALA A 67 -22.99 -22.04 6.42
C ALA A 67 -23.12 -20.52 6.54
N ALA A 68 -22.99 -19.77 5.45
CA ALA A 68 -23.11 -18.32 5.43
C ALA A 68 -24.55 -17.90 5.76
N ALA A 69 -24.70 -16.99 6.70
CA ALA A 69 -25.96 -16.38 7.12
C ALA A 69 -26.34 -15.19 6.24
N ASP A 70 -27.57 -14.68 6.38
CA ASP A 70 -28.12 -13.61 5.53
C ASP A 70 -27.51 -12.21 5.73
N ASP A 71 -26.75 -12.01 6.80
CA ASP A 71 -25.94 -10.82 7.11
C ASP A 71 -24.43 -11.03 6.86
N ASP A 72 -24.06 -12.13 6.19
CA ASP A 72 -22.67 -12.41 5.85
C ASP A 72 -22.25 -11.79 4.50
N VAL A 73 -20.96 -11.47 4.39
CA VAL A 73 -20.30 -11.14 3.13
C VAL A 73 -19.30 -12.23 2.80
N VAL A 74 -19.40 -12.82 1.61
CA VAL A 74 -18.47 -13.85 1.14
C VAL A 74 -17.59 -13.28 0.03
N CYS A 75 -16.27 -13.40 0.19
CA CYS A 75 -15.30 -13.10 -0.86
C CYS A 75 -14.60 -14.39 -1.31
N LEU A 76 -14.86 -14.82 -2.54
CA LEU A 76 -14.25 -15.99 -3.17
C LEU A 76 -13.18 -15.52 -4.16
N TYR A 77 -11.93 -15.90 -3.91
CA TYR A 77 -10.80 -15.66 -4.81
C TYR A 77 -10.33 -16.99 -5.41
N PHE A 78 -10.28 -17.07 -6.74
CA PHE A 78 -9.69 -18.20 -7.45
C PHE A 78 -8.56 -17.72 -8.35
N ALA A 79 -7.38 -18.33 -8.23
CA ALA A 79 -6.25 -18.13 -9.14
C ALA A 79 -5.75 -19.45 -9.70
N GLY A 80 -5.77 -19.62 -11.02
CA GLY A 80 -5.39 -20.88 -11.65
C GLY A 80 -5.80 -20.97 -13.12
N VAL A 81 -5.86 -22.20 -13.63
CA VAL A 81 -6.27 -22.49 -15.01
C VAL A 81 -7.80 -22.57 -15.07
N GLY A 82 -8.38 -21.84 -16.01
CA GLY A 82 -9.77 -21.96 -16.42
C GLY A 82 -9.87 -22.36 -17.89
N PHE A 83 -10.88 -23.16 -18.23
CA PHE A 83 -11.11 -23.64 -19.58
C PHE A 83 -12.58 -23.95 -19.81
N SER A 84 -12.96 -24.13 -21.06
CA SER A 84 -14.25 -24.69 -21.46
C SER A 84 -14.05 -26.04 -22.12
N LEU A 85 -14.93 -26.98 -21.85
CA LEU A 85 -14.95 -28.29 -22.51
C LEU A 85 -16.38 -28.58 -22.96
N ASN A 86 -16.56 -28.75 -24.27
CA ASN A 86 -17.89 -28.94 -24.88
C ASN A 86 -18.91 -27.85 -24.49
N GLY A 87 -18.44 -26.59 -24.37
CA GLY A 87 -19.28 -25.43 -24.05
C GLY A 87 -19.63 -25.26 -22.57
N ARG A 88 -18.99 -26.00 -21.67
CA ARG A 88 -19.13 -25.86 -20.21
C ARG A 88 -17.81 -25.40 -19.60
N ASN A 89 -17.83 -24.40 -18.73
CA ASN A 89 -16.62 -23.89 -18.11
C ASN A 89 -16.21 -24.73 -16.90
N PHE A 90 -14.90 -24.79 -16.67
CA PHE A 90 -14.26 -25.52 -15.60
C PHE A 90 -13.08 -24.71 -15.01
N LEU A 91 -12.83 -24.94 -13.74
CA LEU A 91 -11.68 -24.46 -13.00
C LEU A 91 -10.79 -25.65 -12.61
N ALA A 92 -9.54 -25.63 -13.04
CA ALA A 92 -8.60 -26.69 -12.75
C ALA A 92 -8.20 -26.67 -11.26
N CYS A 93 -8.03 -27.86 -10.70
CA CYS A 93 -7.54 -28.13 -9.36
C CYS A 93 -6.13 -28.71 -9.42
N HIS A 94 -5.44 -28.78 -8.28
CA HIS A 94 -4.07 -29.30 -8.26
C HIS A 94 -3.96 -30.74 -8.79
N ASP A 95 -4.97 -31.56 -8.58
CA ASP A 95 -5.07 -32.96 -9.04
C ASP A 95 -5.80 -33.12 -10.39
N THR A 96 -6.04 -32.03 -11.12
CA THR A 96 -6.56 -32.09 -12.50
C THR A 96 -5.58 -32.83 -13.41
N GLN A 97 -6.12 -33.72 -14.22
CA GLN A 97 -5.38 -34.56 -15.16
C GLN A 97 -5.74 -34.16 -16.59
N SER A 98 -4.73 -33.95 -17.43
CA SER A 98 -4.94 -33.56 -18.84
C SER A 98 -5.75 -34.60 -19.62
N GLY A 99 -5.65 -35.87 -19.23
CA GLY A 99 -6.38 -36.99 -19.83
C GLY A 99 -7.84 -37.14 -19.38
N ASP A 100 -8.27 -36.40 -18.35
CA ASP A 100 -9.63 -36.47 -17.81
C ASP A 100 -10.06 -35.12 -17.18
N LEU A 101 -10.02 -34.07 -18.00
CA LEU A 101 -10.27 -32.68 -17.57
C LEU A 101 -11.64 -32.51 -16.90
N GLU A 102 -12.70 -33.09 -17.47
CA GLU A 102 -14.07 -32.97 -16.94
C GLU A 102 -14.19 -33.61 -15.54
N ALA A 103 -13.70 -34.83 -15.36
CA ALA A 103 -13.86 -35.54 -14.08
C ALA A 103 -12.79 -35.19 -13.04
N THR A 104 -11.83 -34.32 -13.33
CA THR A 104 -10.79 -33.92 -12.37
C THR A 104 -10.72 -32.41 -12.14
N SER A 105 -11.68 -31.64 -12.67
CA SER A 105 -11.82 -30.20 -12.46
C SER A 105 -13.13 -29.86 -11.74
N ILE A 106 -13.29 -28.61 -11.32
CA ILE A 106 -14.55 -28.08 -10.79
C ILE A 106 -15.34 -27.48 -11.93
N ALA A 107 -16.56 -27.96 -12.16
CA ALA A 107 -17.46 -27.34 -13.12
C ALA A 107 -17.92 -25.96 -12.60
N LEU A 108 -17.86 -24.94 -13.45
CA LEU A 108 -18.20 -23.57 -13.05
C LEU A 108 -19.70 -23.44 -12.80
N ASP A 109 -20.56 -24.07 -13.62
CA ASP A 109 -22.01 -24.15 -13.41
C ASP A 109 -22.37 -24.60 -11.98
N TRP A 110 -21.73 -25.66 -11.48
CA TRP A 110 -21.89 -26.16 -10.12
C TRP A 110 -21.50 -25.14 -9.05
N LEU A 111 -20.41 -24.39 -9.27
CA LEU A 111 -20.00 -23.32 -8.36
C LEU A 111 -21.02 -22.19 -8.39
N LEU A 112 -21.45 -21.75 -9.57
CA LEU A 112 -22.43 -20.69 -9.73
C LEU A 112 -23.76 -21.05 -9.07
N ASP A 113 -24.22 -22.30 -9.20
CA ASP A 113 -25.40 -22.81 -8.47
C ASP A 113 -25.22 -22.69 -6.94
N LEU A 114 -24.05 -23.02 -6.40
CA LEU A 114 -23.76 -22.81 -4.97
C LEU A 114 -23.76 -21.33 -4.57
N LEU A 115 -23.29 -20.43 -5.43
CA LEU A 115 -23.33 -18.99 -5.15
C LEU A 115 -24.78 -18.46 -5.18
N ALA A 116 -25.62 -18.96 -6.08
CA ALA A 116 -27.03 -18.60 -6.16
C ALA A 116 -27.82 -19.09 -4.93
N ASP A 117 -27.50 -20.28 -4.43
CA ASP A 117 -28.12 -20.88 -3.23
C ASP A 117 -27.59 -20.28 -1.92
N CYS A 118 -26.51 -19.48 -1.96
CA CYS A 118 -25.93 -18.86 -0.77
C CYS A 118 -26.87 -17.78 -0.20
N GLU A 119 -27.11 -17.83 1.12
CA GLU A 119 -28.01 -16.88 1.78
C GLU A 119 -27.37 -15.53 2.10
N ALA A 120 -26.03 -15.43 2.03
CA ALA A 120 -25.22 -14.24 2.27
C ALA A 120 -25.81 -12.94 1.72
N GLU A 121 -25.59 -11.84 2.45
CA GLU A 121 -25.96 -10.48 2.04
C GLU A 121 -25.33 -10.16 0.68
N SER A 122 -24.05 -10.49 0.52
CA SER A 122 -23.34 -10.37 -0.75
C SER A 122 -22.25 -11.41 -0.96
N VAL A 123 -22.03 -11.77 -2.22
CA VAL A 123 -21.01 -12.72 -2.65
C VAL A 123 -20.18 -12.09 -3.77
N VAL A 124 -18.89 -11.93 -3.52
CA VAL A 124 -17.92 -11.37 -4.47
C VAL A 124 -17.05 -12.51 -4.99
N LEU A 125 -17.05 -12.73 -6.31
CA LEU A 125 -16.14 -13.64 -7.00
C LEU A 125 -15.02 -12.84 -7.66
N LEU A 126 -13.78 -13.12 -7.29
CA LEU A 126 -12.56 -12.58 -7.87
C LEU A 126 -11.88 -13.71 -8.65
N LEU A 127 -12.02 -13.68 -9.98
CA LEU A 127 -11.65 -14.79 -10.86
C LEU A 127 -10.37 -14.47 -11.65
N ASP A 128 -9.23 -14.91 -11.13
CA ASP A 128 -7.93 -14.83 -11.80
C ASP A 128 -7.62 -16.14 -12.56
N ALA A 129 -8.43 -16.41 -13.58
CA ALA A 129 -8.30 -17.60 -14.40
C ALA A 129 -7.48 -17.31 -15.68
N THR A 130 -6.43 -18.07 -15.93
CA THR A 130 -5.70 -18.07 -17.20
C THR A 130 -6.14 -19.24 -18.08
N PRO A 131 -6.13 -19.12 -19.42
CA PRO A 131 -6.48 -20.23 -20.31
C PRO A 131 -5.57 -21.45 -20.11
N LEU A 132 -6.13 -22.66 -20.21
CA LEU A 132 -5.36 -23.92 -20.26
C LEU A 132 -4.41 -23.96 -21.46
N VAL A 133 -4.88 -23.45 -22.59
CA VAL A 133 -4.14 -23.38 -23.85
C VAL A 133 -3.96 -21.91 -24.22
N PRO A 134 -2.74 -21.42 -24.50
CA PRO A 134 -2.54 -20.04 -24.91
C PRO A 134 -3.37 -19.67 -26.16
N PRO A 135 -3.89 -18.44 -26.28
CA PRO A 135 -4.75 -18.03 -27.40
C PRO A 135 -4.12 -18.22 -28.80
N ASP A 136 -2.80 -18.13 -28.88
CA ASP A 136 -2.05 -18.24 -30.14
C ASP A 136 -1.61 -19.67 -30.48
N ALA A 137 -1.95 -20.66 -29.64
CA ALA A 137 -1.63 -22.05 -29.90
C ALA A 137 -2.51 -22.63 -31.02
N ALA A 138 -2.00 -23.66 -31.72
CA ALA A 138 -2.81 -24.37 -32.69
C ALA A 138 -4.06 -24.96 -32.01
N PRO A 139 -5.25 -24.88 -32.63
CA PRO A 139 -6.49 -25.39 -32.05
C PRO A 139 -6.32 -26.85 -31.62
N ASP A 140 -6.70 -27.15 -30.37
CA ASP A 140 -6.71 -28.51 -29.87
C ASP A 140 -7.85 -29.30 -30.56
N GLN A 141 -7.58 -30.55 -30.93
CA GLN A 141 -8.58 -31.45 -31.52
C GLN A 141 -9.54 -32.03 -30.47
N ALA A 142 -9.32 -31.75 -29.18
CA ALA A 142 -10.05 -32.35 -28.05
C ALA A 142 -11.34 -31.60 -27.62
N GLY A 143 -11.71 -30.49 -28.27
CA GLY A 143 -12.93 -29.72 -27.92
C GLY A 143 -12.79 -28.87 -26.66
N THR A 144 -11.54 -28.58 -26.27
CA THR A 144 -11.19 -27.69 -25.18
C THR A 144 -11.01 -26.28 -25.72
N ASP A 145 -11.75 -25.33 -25.17
CA ASP A 145 -11.70 -23.91 -25.48
C ASP A 145 -11.28 -23.11 -24.24
N ASP A 146 -11.12 -21.81 -24.41
CA ASP A 146 -10.98 -20.89 -23.29
C ASP A 146 -12.29 -20.79 -22.48
N LEU A 147 -12.19 -20.35 -21.22
CA LEU A 147 -13.33 -20.03 -20.36
C LEU A 147 -14.22 -18.98 -21.05
N LEU A 148 -15.50 -19.29 -21.16
CA LEU A 148 -16.50 -18.52 -21.91
C LEU A 148 -17.18 -17.47 -21.04
N ASP A 149 -17.15 -16.21 -21.48
CA ASP A 149 -17.75 -15.07 -20.80
C ASP A 149 -19.28 -15.12 -20.75
N GLU A 150 -19.93 -15.80 -21.71
CA GLU A 150 -21.40 -15.83 -21.81
C GLU A 150 -22.06 -16.47 -20.59
N GLU A 151 -21.46 -17.50 -19.99
CA GLU A 151 -22.00 -18.16 -18.80
C GLU A 151 -21.96 -17.23 -17.58
N LEU A 152 -20.83 -16.53 -17.39
CA LEU A 152 -20.68 -15.54 -16.32
C LEU A 152 -21.66 -14.38 -16.50
N ALA A 153 -21.73 -13.81 -17.71
CA ALA A 153 -22.63 -12.71 -18.02
C ALA A 153 -24.10 -13.09 -17.80
N ALA A 154 -24.52 -14.26 -18.30
CA ALA A 154 -25.89 -14.74 -18.15
C ALA A 154 -26.27 -14.97 -16.67
N PHE A 155 -25.35 -15.55 -15.88
CA PHE A 155 -25.58 -15.79 -14.46
C PHE A 155 -25.66 -14.48 -13.67
N PHE A 156 -24.60 -13.66 -13.70
CA PHE A 156 -24.48 -12.49 -12.83
C PHE A 156 -25.47 -11.36 -13.16
N GLU A 157 -25.96 -11.27 -14.41
CA GLU A 157 -27.03 -10.32 -14.77
C GLU A 157 -28.35 -10.62 -14.03
N GLN A 158 -28.59 -11.88 -13.63
CA GLN A 158 -29.79 -12.27 -12.89
C GLN A 158 -29.62 -12.16 -11.37
N GLN A 159 -28.40 -11.95 -10.87
CA GLN A 159 -28.12 -11.95 -9.43
C GLN A 159 -28.23 -10.56 -8.81
N GLN A 160 -28.89 -10.46 -7.66
CA GLN A 160 -28.95 -9.19 -6.90
C GLN A 160 -27.84 -9.08 -5.84
N ARG A 161 -27.27 -10.21 -5.42
CA ARG A 161 -26.31 -10.30 -4.30
C ARG A 161 -24.92 -10.77 -4.73
N CYS A 162 -24.79 -11.24 -5.97
CA CYS A 162 -23.53 -11.80 -6.47
C CYS A 162 -22.91 -10.88 -7.52
N VAL A 163 -21.61 -10.70 -7.46
CA VAL A 163 -20.80 -9.94 -8.43
C VAL A 163 -19.51 -10.69 -8.75
N CYS A 164 -19.05 -10.61 -10.00
CA CYS A 164 -17.78 -11.20 -10.43
C CYS A 164 -16.88 -10.14 -11.06
N LEU A 165 -15.62 -10.08 -10.62
CA LEU A 165 -14.55 -9.42 -11.35
C LEU A 165 -13.57 -10.49 -11.84
N ALA A 166 -13.43 -10.60 -13.16
CA ALA A 166 -12.47 -11.48 -13.79
C ALA A 166 -11.21 -10.70 -14.20
N ALA A 167 -10.06 -11.35 -14.10
CA ALA A 167 -8.76 -10.75 -14.42
C ALA A 167 -8.60 -10.40 -15.91
N ARG A 168 -9.41 -11.01 -16.78
CA ARG A 168 -9.32 -10.96 -18.24
C ARG A 168 -10.67 -11.30 -18.88
N GLN A 169 -10.85 -10.99 -20.16
CA GLN A 169 -11.96 -11.49 -21.01
C GLN A 169 -11.59 -12.80 -21.72
N THR A 170 -12.55 -13.49 -22.33
CA THR A 170 -12.29 -14.67 -23.18
C THR A 170 -11.30 -14.32 -24.31
N GLY A 171 -10.33 -15.20 -24.55
CA GLY A 171 -9.28 -15.05 -25.56
C GLY A 171 -8.01 -14.34 -25.07
N GLU A 172 -7.93 -13.97 -23.80
CA GLU A 172 -6.77 -13.29 -23.21
C GLU A 172 -6.12 -14.10 -22.08
N VAL A 173 -4.89 -13.71 -21.71
CA VAL A 173 -4.09 -14.36 -20.67
C VAL A 173 -4.03 -13.47 -19.44
N SER A 174 -4.08 -14.07 -18.24
CA SER A 174 -3.70 -13.35 -17.01
C SER A 174 -2.19 -13.39 -16.84
N TRP A 175 -1.53 -12.24 -17.01
CA TRP A 175 -0.08 -12.17 -17.11
C TRP A 175 0.58 -12.02 -15.74
N PRO A 176 1.73 -12.68 -15.50
CA PRO A 176 2.52 -12.45 -14.30
C PRO A 176 3.29 -11.13 -14.37
N ASN A 177 3.42 -10.46 -13.23
CA ASN A 177 4.33 -9.34 -13.04
C ASN A 177 5.55 -9.75 -12.20
N ARG A 178 6.69 -9.92 -12.87
CA ARG A 178 7.91 -10.49 -12.27
C ARG A 178 8.59 -9.59 -11.25
N GLN A 179 8.43 -8.27 -11.37
CA GLN A 179 9.07 -7.31 -10.46
C GLN A 179 8.40 -7.36 -9.09
N GLN A 180 7.07 -7.33 -9.08
CA GLN A 180 6.25 -7.37 -7.86
C GLN A 180 6.02 -8.81 -7.36
N LYS A 181 6.37 -9.83 -8.15
CA LYS A 181 6.16 -11.26 -7.83
C LYS A 181 4.69 -11.61 -7.57
N HIS A 182 3.82 -10.99 -8.35
CA HIS A 182 2.37 -11.13 -8.31
C HIS A 182 1.81 -11.22 -9.74
N GLY A 183 0.58 -11.70 -9.92
CA GLY A 183 -0.18 -11.47 -11.15
C GLY A 183 -0.35 -9.98 -11.44
N ALA A 184 -0.38 -9.57 -12.71
CA ALA A 184 -0.50 -8.15 -13.06
C ALA A 184 -1.85 -7.56 -12.58
N TRP A 185 -2.93 -8.33 -12.72
CA TRP A 185 -4.24 -7.99 -12.17
C TRP A 185 -4.27 -8.08 -10.65
N ALA A 186 -3.81 -9.20 -10.09
CA ALA A 186 -3.72 -9.41 -8.64
C ALA A 186 -2.94 -8.29 -7.93
N ASN A 187 -1.82 -7.82 -8.49
CA ASN A 187 -1.05 -6.72 -7.92
C ASN A 187 -1.89 -5.43 -7.76
N HIS A 188 -2.64 -5.05 -8.78
CA HIS A 188 -3.51 -3.87 -8.71
C HIS A 188 -4.73 -4.09 -7.81
N LEU A 189 -5.22 -5.32 -7.72
CA LEU A 189 -6.26 -5.68 -6.76
C LEU A 189 -5.74 -5.52 -5.32
N LEU A 190 -4.52 -5.97 -5.03
CA LEU A 190 -3.86 -5.79 -3.73
C LEU A 190 -3.67 -4.31 -3.37
N GLU A 191 -3.25 -3.47 -4.33
CA GLU A 191 -3.16 -2.02 -4.17
C GLU A 191 -4.52 -1.37 -3.85
N ALA A 192 -5.61 -1.86 -4.48
CA ALA A 192 -6.95 -1.37 -4.22
C ALA A 192 -7.45 -1.77 -2.83
N TRP A 193 -7.27 -3.03 -2.42
CA TRP A 193 -7.69 -3.52 -1.11
C TRP A 193 -6.81 -3.00 0.04
N SER A 194 -5.54 -2.68 -0.20
CA SER A 194 -4.71 -1.99 0.80
C SER A 194 -5.05 -0.50 0.93
N GLY A 195 -5.75 0.08 -0.06
CA GLY A 195 -6.08 1.49 -0.11
C GLY A 195 -4.95 2.37 -0.67
N THR A 196 -3.85 1.79 -1.15
CA THR A 196 -2.77 2.54 -1.81
C THR A 196 -3.19 3.03 -3.20
N ALA A 197 -4.08 2.31 -3.89
CA ALA A 197 -4.70 2.76 -5.12
C ALA A 197 -5.91 3.66 -4.85
N THR A 198 -5.68 4.91 -4.44
CA THR A 198 -6.76 5.88 -4.17
C THR A 198 -7.71 6.09 -5.35
N GLY A 199 -7.22 5.95 -6.59
CA GLY A 199 -8.02 5.98 -7.81
C GLY A 199 -9.04 4.83 -7.95
N ALA A 200 -8.90 3.76 -7.17
CA ALA A 200 -9.88 2.68 -7.07
C ALA A 200 -11.05 3.01 -6.14
N LEU A 201 -10.96 4.06 -5.32
CA LEU A 201 -11.95 4.41 -4.31
C LEU A 201 -12.97 5.42 -4.85
N ALA A 202 -14.25 5.03 -4.88
CA ALA A 202 -15.36 5.96 -5.05
C ALA A 202 -15.42 6.95 -3.88
N GLY A 203 -15.48 8.25 -4.21
CA GLY A 203 -15.52 9.31 -3.20
C GLY A 203 -14.31 9.34 -2.26
N GLY A 204 -13.20 8.70 -2.64
CA GLY A 204 -11.95 8.66 -1.86
C GLY A 204 -11.94 7.70 -0.68
N ALA A 205 -13.01 6.94 -0.41
CA ALA A 205 -13.07 6.04 0.74
C ALA A 205 -13.85 4.74 0.54
N LEU A 206 -14.71 4.63 -0.48
CA LEU A 206 -15.49 3.42 -0.73
C LEU A 206 -14.88 2.65 -1.89
N LEU A 207 -14.54 1.38 -1.68
CA LEU A 207 -14.21 0.48 -2.78
C LEU A 207 -15.48 -0.25 -3.18
N THR A 208 -15.94 -0.02 -4.41
CA THR A 208 -17.10 -0.71 -5.00
C THR A 208 -16.66 -1.54 -6.20
N ALA A 209 -17.48 -2.49 -6.64
CA ALA A 209 -17.19 -3.28 -7.84
C ALA A 209 -17.03 -2.38 -9.07
N ALA A 210 -17.86 -1.36 -9.24
CA ALA A 210 -17.74 -0.41 -10.35
C ALA A 210 -16.50 0.50 -10.22
N SER A 211 -16.13 0.92 -9.00
CA SER A 211 -14.94 1.76 -8.80
C SER A 211 -13.64 0.99 -9.03
N LEU A 212 -13.59 -0.25 -8.53
CA LEU A 212 -12.49 -1.17 -8.74
C LEU A 212 -12.33 -1.51 -10.22
N GLN A 213 -13.41 -1.89 -10.91
CA GLN A 213 -13.38 -2.20 -12.34
C GLN A 213 -12.81 -1.04 -13.17
N ARG A 214 -13.30 0.18 -12.96
CA ARG A 214 -12.82 1.38 -13.68
C ARG A 214 -11.33 1.63 -13.47
N TYR A 215 -10.83 1.39 -12.26
CA TYR A 215 -9.40 1.50 -11.98
C TYR A 215 -8.61 0.41 -12.70
N LEU A 216 -9.05 -0.85 -12.62
CA LEU A 216 -8.39 -2.00 -13.22
C LEU A 216 -8.31 -1.90 -14.75
N GLU A 217 -9.38 -1.45 -15.41
CA GLU A 217 -9.44 -1.20 -16.87
C GLU A 217 -8.32 -0.27 -17.36
N GLY A 218 -7.91 0.68 -16.54
CA GLY A 218 -6.79 1.58 -16.86
C GLY A 218 -5.45 1.07 -16.36
N ALA A 219 -5.39 0.54 -15.14
CA ALA A 219 -4.15 0.18 -14.46
C ALA A 219 -3.49 -1.06 -15.08
N VAL A 220 -4.26 -2.10 -15.36
CA VAL A 220 -3.73 -3.39 -15.84
C VAL A 220 -3.12 -3.27 -17.24
N PRO A 221 -3.79 -2.72 -18.27
CA PRO A 221 -3.15 -2.54 -19.57
C PRO A 221 -1.93 -1.62 -19.52
N ARG A 222 -1.93 -0.63 -18.61
CA ARG A 222 -0.80 0.30 -18.43
C ARG A 222 0.42 -0.42 -17.86
N SER A 223 0.24 -1.21 -16.80
CA SER A 223 1.36 -1.95 -16.18
C SER A 223 1.92 -3.03 -17.12
N LEU A 224 1.08 -3.68 -17.92
CA LEU A 224 1.56 -4.62 -18.93
C LEU A 224 2.41 -3.96 -20.02
N ARG A 225 2.05 -2.75 -20.48
CA ARG A 225 2.88 -2.00 -21.44
C ARG A 225 4.24 -1.61 -20.86
N ALA A 226 4.31 -1.37 -19.56
CA ALA A 226 5.57 -1.08 -18.88
C ALA A 226 6.41 -2.35 -18.64
N ALA A 227 5.78 -3.49 -18.37
CA ALA A 227 6.46 -4.73 -18.00
C ALA A 227 6.92 -5.59 -19.19
N PHE A 228 6.27 -5.45 -20.36
CA PHE A 228 6.54 -6.28 -21.55
C PHE A 228 6.94 -5.43 -22.76
N THR A 229 7.95 -5.89 -23.50
CA THR A 229 8.38 -5.25 -24.75
C THR A 229 7.45 -5.56 -25.92
N ASP A 230 6.82 -6.73 -25.90
CA ASP A 230 5.79 -7.13 -26.84
C ASP A 230 4.39 -6.78 -26.32
N ARG A 231 3.46 -6.51 -27.25
CA ARG A 231 2.11 -6.06 -26.90
C ARG A 231 1.32 -7.20 -26.25
N LYS A 232 1.30 -7.21 -24.91
CA LYS A 232 0.38 -8.05 -24.12
C LYS A 232 -0.97 -7.37 -23.95
N GLN A 233 -2.03 -8.16 -23.95
CA GLN A 233 -3.39 -7.71 -23.69
C GLN A 233 -3.95 -8.47 -22.48
N GLN A 234 -4.63 -7.72 -21.63
CA GLN A 234 -5.39 -8.20 -20.50
C GLN A 234 -6.41 -7.11 -20.15
N THR A 235 -7.67 -7.47 -20.25
CA THR A 235 -8.83 -6.60 -20.11
C THR A 235 -9.66 -7.12 -18.95
N PRO A 236 -9.53 -6.53 -17.75
CA PRO A 236 -10.32 -6.92 -16.60
C PRO A 236 -11.81 -6.72 -16.89
N THR A 237 -12.67 -7.63 -16.44
CA THR A 237 -14.10 -7.62 -16.77
C THR A 237 -14.96 -7.74 -15.51
N LEU A 238 -15.99 -6.91 -15.41
CA LEU A 238 -17.02 -6.97 -14.37
C LEU A 238 -18.29 -7.63 -14.92
N TYR A 239 -18.77 -8.68 -14.25
CA TYR A 239 -20.09 -9.27 -14.47
C TYR A 239 -20.96 -8.99 -13.25
N ALA A 240 -22.01 -8.21 -13.46
CA ALA A 240 -22.94 -7.76 -12.43
C ALA A 240 -24.27 -7.43 -13.08
N LYS A 241 -25.35 -7.49 -12.31
CA LYS A 241 -26.65 -6.96 -12.72
C LYS A 241 -26.59 -5.46 -13.01
N ALA A 242 -27.09 -5.07 -14.18
CA ALA A 242 -27.13 -3.67 -14.59
C ALA A 242 -27.79 -2.76 -13.54
N GLY A 243 -27.10 -1.65 -13.22
CA GLY A 243 -27.60 -0.63 -12.28
C GLY A 243 -27.40 -0.95 -10.79
N VAL A 244 -26.79 -2.09 -10.45
CA VAL A 244 -26.38 -2.43 -9.09
C VAL A 244 -24.88 -2.20 -8.95
N ASP A 245 -24.46 -1.41 -7.97
CA ASP A 245 -23.06 -1.29 -7.57
C ASP A 245 -22.86 -1.95 -6.21
N PHE A 246 -21.84 -2.79 -6.12
CA PHE A 246 -21.61 -3.65 -4.96
C PHE A 246 -20.51 -3.04 -4.09
N PRO A 247 -20.78 -2.67 -2.82
CA PRO A 247 -19.73 -2.24 -1.91
C PRO A 247 -18.84 -3.44 -1.56
N LEU A 248 -17.53 -3.28 -1.74
CA LEU A 248 -16.53 -4.30 -1.43
C LEU A 248 -15.85 -4.01 -0.08
N ALA A 249 -15.50 -2.73 0.13
CA ALA A 249 -14.86 -2.25 1.34
C ALA A 249 -15.18 -0.78 1.63
N ASP A 250 -15.18 -0.43 2.91
CA ASP A 250 -15.32 0.94 3.39
C ASP A 250 -14.08 1.33 4.20
N PHE A 251 -13.24 2.19 3.61
CA PHE A 251 -11.99 2.62 4.22
C PHE A 251 -12.18 3.68 5.32
N ARG A 252 -13.41 4.15 5.56
CA ARG A 252 -13.72 5.08 6.67
C ARG A 252 -13.64 4.37 8.02
N ASP A 253 -13.89 3.07 8.04
CA ASP A 253 -13.98 2.26 9.26
C ASP A 253 -12.73 1.41 9.52
N ILE A 254 -11.74 1.43 8.61
CA ILE A 254 -10.51 0.67 8.75
C ILE A 254 -9.57 1.40 9.71
N PRO A 255 -9.19 0.77 10.85
CA PRO A 255 -8.13 1.27 11.70
C PRO A 255 -6.88 1.39 10.84
N PRO A 256 -6.29 2.57 10.75
CA PRO A 256 -5.57 2.88 9.54
C PRO A 256 -4.12 2.31 9.52
N ASP A 257 -3.80 1.41 10.46
CA ASP A 257 -2.57 0.60 10.59
C ASP A 257 -2.56 -0.70 9.74
N ALA A 258 -3.68 -1.05 9.10
CA ALA A 258 -3.86 -2.39 8.52
C ALA A 258 -3.44 -2.52 7.03
N ALA A 259 -3.04 -1.43 6.36
CA ALA A 259 -2.61 -1.39 4.94
C ALA A 259 -1.15 -1.81 4.66
N ALA A 260 -0.51 -2.60 5.54
CA ALA A 260 0.93 -2.84 5.51
C ALA A 260 1.36 -4.00 4.59
N SER A 261 1.60 -3.73 3.30
CA SER A 261 2.40 -4.61 2.41
C SER A 261 3.62 -3.95 1.76
N SER A 262 3.94 -2.70 2.09
CA SER A 262 5.13 -1.98 1.58
C SER A 262 5.85 -1.16 2.65
N ARG A 263 6.22 -1.76 3.79
CA ARG A 263 7.02 -1.04 4.81
C ARG A 263 8.45 -0.75 4.30
N PRO A 264 9.03 0.44 4.57
CA PRO A 264 10.43 0.72 4.24
C PRO A 264 11.38 -0.25 4.97
N SER A 265 12.52 -0.57 4.35
CA SER A 265 13.56 -1.39 4.99
C SER A 265 14.22 -0.65 6.16
N ALA A 266 14.75 -1.38 7.14
CA ALA A 266 15.48 -0.80 8.28
C ALA A 266 16.62 0.15 7.85
N GLN A 267 17.32 -0.17 6.76
CA GLN A 267 18.39 0.68 6.22
C GLN A 267 17.87 2.00 5.65
N GLN A 268 16.67 2.02 5.08
CA GLN A 268 16.03 3.26 4.65
C GLN A 268 15.53 4.07 5.85
N MET A 269 14.95 3.39 6.85
CA MET A 269 14.43 4.03 8.06
C MET A 269 15.51 4.83 8.83
N LEU A 270 16.76 4.37 8.84
CA LEU A 270 17.89 5.11 9.46
C LEU A 270 18.15 6.50 8.84
N ARG A 271 17.57 6.76 7.67
CA ARG A 271 17.83 7.95 6.84
C ARG A 271 16.58 8.80 6.70
N VAL A 272 15.52 8.40 7.38
CA VAL A 272 14.24 9.08 7.47
C VAL A 272 14.13 9.77 8.81
N ARG A 273 13.64 11.01 8.80
CA ARG A 273 13.31 11.81 9.98
C ARG A 273 11.87 12.27 9.86
N LEU A 274 11.15 12.25 10.97
CA LEU A 274 9.88 12.98 11.08
C LEU A 274 10.18 14.29 11.80
N VAL A 275 9.75 15.41 11.24
CA VAL A 275 10.16 16.74 11.68
C VAL A 275 8.95 17.65 11.79
N ARG A 276 8.99 18.54 12.77
CA ARG A 276 8.13 19.72 12.88
C ARG A 276 9.00 20.91 13.22
N GLN A 277 8.85 21.99 12.47
CA GLN A 277 9.44 23.29 12.81
C GLN A 277 8.36 24.33 13.07
N LYS A 278 8.62 25.22 14.04
CA LYS A 278 7.80 26.40 14.29
C LYS A 278 8.66 27.60 14.67
N SER A 279 8.41 28.73 14.02
CA SER A 279 9.00 30.01 14.41
C SER A 279 8.12 30.68 15.48
N HIS A 280 8.75 31.17 16.55
CA HIS A 280 8.11 31.89 17.64
C HIS A 280 8.93 33.12 18.02
N PRO A 281 8.31 34.25 18.41
CA PRO A 281 9.04 35.38 18.97
C PRO A 281 9.83 34.99 20.23
N VAL A 282 11.07 35.47 20.39
CA VAL A 282 11.92 35.21 21.58
C VAL A 282 11.21 35.56 22.89
N LYS A 283 10.37 36.60 22.86
CA LYS A 283 9.59 37.09 24.01
C LYS A 283 8.53 36.09 24.52
N GLU A 284 8.17 35.07 23.72
CA GLU A 284 7.19 34.04 24.08
C GLU A 284 7.83 32.83 24.77
N LEU A 285 9.16 32.77 24.85
CA LEU A 285 9.86 31.75 25.63
C LEU A 285 9.50 31.87 27.12
N ALA A 286 9.29 30.73 27.79
CA ALA A 286 8.82 30.70 29.18
C ALA A 286 9.80 31.38 30.15
N GLY A 287 11.10 31.35 29.85
CA GLY A 287 12.14 32.03 30.62
C GLY A 287 12.25 33.52 30.37
N PHE A 288 11.58 34.09 29.34
CA PHE A 288 11.69 35.51 29.03
C PHE A 288 11.07 36.38 30.14
N ARG A 289 11.71 37.52 30.46
CA ARG A 289 11.33 38.43 31.55
C ARG A 289 11.40 39.88 31.07
N SER A 290 10.69 40.78 31.74
CA SER A 290 10.58 42.19 31.35
C SER A 290 11.90 42.96 31.28
N HIS A 291 12.96 42.49 31.93
CA HIS A 291 14.29 43.10 31.91
C HIS A 291 15.21 42.52 30.80
N HIS A 292 14.79 41.45 30.13
CA HIS A 292 15.51 40.87 29.01
C HIS A 292 15.33 41.74 27.74
N ARG A 293 16.34 41.73 26.89
CA ARG A 293 16.29 42.34 25.56
C ARG A 293 16.25 41.24 24.51
N VAL A 294 15.45 41.47 23.47
CA VAL A 294 15.42 40.63 22.29
C VAL A 294 16.76 40.81 21.54
N PRO A 295 17.40 39.73 21.06
CA PRO A 295 18.61 39.83 20.25
C PRO A 295 18.39 40.68 19.00
N ASP A 296 19.43 41.43 18.60
CA ASP A 296 19.47 42.24 17.38
C ASP A 296 20.30 41.58 16.26
N SER A 297 20.98 40.47 16.56
CA SER A 297 21.72 39.64 15.61
C SER A 297 21.70 38.17 16.03
N ALA A 298 21.62 37.26 15.06
CA ALA A 298 21.79 35.82 15.29
C ALA A 298 23.27 35.45 15.52
N GLY A 299 23.49 34.35 16.24
CA GLY A 299 24.84 33.81 16.51
C GLY A 299 24.98 33.27 17.93
N HIS A 300 26.19 32.82 18.29
CA HIS A 300 26.44 32.06 19.52
C HIS A 300 25.87 32.71 20.79
N PHE A 301 25.96 34.05 20.94
CA PHE A 301 25.38 34.72 22.11
C PHE A 301 23.84 34.63 22.13
N ALA A 302 23.19 34.86 20.99
CA ALA A 302 21.74 34.74 20.85
C ALA A 302 21.29 33.30 21.08
N ASP A 303 22.02 32.32 20.56
CA ASP A 303 21.74 30.90 20.78
C ASP A 303 21.88 30.52 22.25
N SER A 304 22.98 30.86 22.92
CA SER A 304 23.15 30.61 24.36
C SER A 304 22.07 31.30 25.20
N PHE A 305 21.68 32.51 24.83
CA PHE A 305 20.63 33.26 25.50
C PHE A 305 19.27 32.55 25.34
N VAL A 306 18.83 32.28 24.11
CA VAL A 306 17.58 31.57 23.79
C VAL A 306 17.53 30.20 24.46
N SER A 307 18.62 29.44 24.40
CA SER A 307 18.78 28.14 25.06
C SER A 307 18.51 28.23 26.56
N SER A 308 19.04 29.25 27.24
CA SER A 308 18.79 29.45 28.67
C SER A 308 17.34 29.80 29.00
N LEU A 309 16.62 30.49 28.09
CA LEU A 309 15.22 30.86 28.30
C LEU A 309 14.27 29.68 28.07
N ALA A 310 14.65 28.73 27.23
CA ALA A 310 13.82 27.59 26.82
C ALA A 310 14.05 26.32 27.65
N GLU A 311 15.05 26.29 28.54
CA GLU A 311 15.49 25.09 29.27
C GLU A 311 14.33 24.35 29.95
N GLU A 312 13.45 25.08 30.65
CA GLU A 312 12.31 24.48 31.35
C GLU A 312 11.24 23.95 30.39
N GLN A 313 11.03 24.60 29.24
CA GLN A 313 10.09 24.12 28.22
C GLN A 313 10.60 22.83 27.57
N ILE A 314 11.89 22.77 27.24
CA ILE A 314 12.53 21.56 26.71
C ILE A 314 12.43 20.42 27.73
N ARG A 315 12.72 20.70 29.01
CA ARG A 315 12.61 19.70 30.07
C ARG A 315 11.20 19.15 30.20
N ALA A 316 10.20 20.03 30.23
CA ALA A 316 8.80 19.64 30.33
C ALA A 316 8.36 18.78 29.13
N ASP A 317 8.79 19.13 27.92
CA ASP A 317 8.53 18.35 26.70
C ASP A 317 9.14 16.93 26.79
N LEU A 318 10.43 16.84 27.14
CA LEU A 318 11.13 15.56 27.31
C LEU A 318 10.49 14.68 28.39
N GLU A 319 10.10 15.25 29.53
CA GLU A 319 9.44 14.52 30.61
C GLU A 319 8.06 14.01 30.19
N GLN A 320 7.29 14.82 29.45
CA GLN A 320 5.99 14.44 28.91
C GLN A 320 6.13 13.28 27.91
N ILE A 321 6.99 13.42 26.91
CA ILE A 321 7.19 12.40 25.89
C ILE A 321 7.78 11.12 26.51
N HIS A 322 8.70 11.23 27.47
CA HIS A 322 9.23 10.09 28.21
C HIS A 322 8.11 9.30 28.93
N LEU A 323 7.17 9.99 29.59
CA LEU A 323 6.02 9.34 30.24
C LEU A 323 5.12 8.64 29.23
N GLN A 324 4.83 9.30 28.11
CA GLN A 324 4.00 8.73 27.03
C GLN A 324 4.66 7.49 26.41
N LEU A 325 5.96 7.55 26.10
CA LEU A 325 6.75 6.44 25.58
C LEU A 325 6.73 5.24 26.53
N ARG A 326 6.97 5.45 27.83
CA ARG A 326 6.90 4.38 28.83
C ARG A 326 5.53 3.74 28.94
N THR A 327 4.46 4.50 28.71
CA THR A 327 3.09 4.01 28.81
C THR A 327 2.69 3.25 27.55
N ALA A 328 2.86 3.85 26.39
CA ALA A 328 2.44 3.30 25.10
C ALA A 328 3.27 2.07 24.69
N PHE A 329 4.60 2.17 24.73
CA PHE A 329 5.51 1.08 24.37
C PHE A 329 5.82 0.11 25.51
N ARG A 330 5.32 0.40 26.73
CA ARG A 330 5.66 -0.35 27.95
C ARG A 330 7.16 -0.40 28.24
N PHE A 331 7.91 0.62 27.80
CA PHE A 331 9.34 0.70 28.04
C PHE A 331 9.70 0.70 29.53
N LYS A 332 10.73 -0.07 29.87
CA LYS A 332 11.33 -0.09 31.19
C LYS A 332 12.25 1.12 31.35
N ARG A 333 12.63 1.40 32.60
CA ARG A 333 13.56 2.49 32.96
C ARG A 333 14.92 2.41 32.23
N LEU A 334 15.35 1.22 31.81
CA LEU A 334 16.62 1.05 31.09
C LEU A 334 16.47 1.20 29.58
N ASP A 335 15.25 1.22 29.06
CA ASP A 335 15.00 1.28 27.61
C ASP A 335 14.97 2.72 27.10
N VAL A 336 14.74 3.71 27.97
CA VAL A 336 14.71 5.13 27.61
C VAL A 336 15.80 5.89 28.34
N GLN A 337 16.73 6.47 27.58
CA GLN A 337 17.77 7.35 28.10
C GLN A 337 17.44 8.80 27.74
N MET A 338 17.28 9.65 28.75
CA MET A 338 17.09 11.09 28.58
C MET A 338 18.44 11.81 28.65
N ASN A 339 18.72 12.65 27.67
CA ASN A 339 19.88 13.53 27.61
C ASN A 339 19.41 14.99 27.50
N GLY A 340 20.10 15.91 28.18
CA GLY A 340 19.70 17.32 28.21
C GLY A 340 18.62 17.64 29.25
N PRO A 341 18.08 18.87 29.26
CA PRO A 341 18.39 19.96 28.33
C PRO A 341 19.83 20.49 28.47
N VAL A 342 20.54 20.65 27.36
CA VAL A 342 21.86 21.29 27.26
C VAL A 342 21.92 22.03 25.93
N ASP A 343 22.48 23.24 25.91
CA ASP A 343 22.72 24.05 24.70
C ASP A 343 21.49 24.19 23.78
N GLY A 344 20.30 24.32 24.38
CA GLY A 344 19.06 24.57 23.64
C GLY A 344 18.40 23.32 23.07
N GLY A 345 18.84 22.13 23.46
CA GLY A 345 18.19 20.90 23.04
C GLY A 345 18.25 19.78 24.07
N GLY A 346 17.53 18.71 23.77
CA GLY A 346 17.61 17.45 24.50
C GLY A 346 16.96 16.32 23.73
N SER A 347 17.16 15.09 24.20
CA SER A 347 16.74 13.89 23.48
C SER A 347 16.35 12.73 24.39
N LEU A 348 15.53 11.85 23.85
CA LEU A 348 15.18 10.55 24.41
C LEU A 348 15.64 9.47 23.44
N ILE A 349 16.66 8.71 23.83
CA ILE A 349 17.15 7.57 23.07
C ILE A 349 16.37 6.33 23.51
N THR A 350 15.77 5.63 22.55
CA THR A 350 15.00 4.40 22.77
C THR A 350 15.64 3.21 22.01
N PRO A 351 15.13 1.98 22.18
CA PRO A 351 15.62 0.84 21.40
C PRO A 351 15.39 1.05 19.89
N PHE A 352 14.29 1.69 19.51
CA PHE A 352 13.82 1.75 18.12
C PHE A 352 14.12 3.07 17.40
N PHE A 353 14.19 4.18 18.11
CA PHE A 353 14.40 5.52 17.55
C PHE A 353 14.89 6.52 18.60
N THR A 354 15.31 7.70 18.17
CA THR A 354 15.64 8.85 19.02
C THR A 354 14.59 9.94 18.81
N TYR A 355 13.98 10.43 19.88
CA TYR A 355 13.22 11.69 19.85
C TYR A 355 14.12 12.83 20.30
N ALA A 356 14.05 13.97 19.62
CA ALA A 356 14.76 15.18 20.02
C ALA A 356 13.88 16.41 19.90
N VAL A 357 14.13 17.37 20.78
CA VAL A 357 13.56 18.71 20.72
C VAL A 357 14.69 19.72 20.89
N SER A 358 14.69 20.77 20.07
CA SER A 358 15.67 21.84 20.13
C SER A 358 15.05 23.20 19.80
N VAL A 359 15.77 24.24 20.23
CA VAL A 359 15.48 25.62 19.89
C VAL A 359 16.77 26.32 19.52
N ILE A 360 16.74 27.10 18.45
CA ILE A 360 17.85 27.94 18.02
C ILE A 360 17.35 29.36 17.74
N SER A 361 18.24 30.35 17.76
CA SER A 361 17.88 31.67 17.23
C SER A 361 17.63 31.57 15.73
N ASP A 362 16.59 32.25 15.24
CA ASP A 362 16.30 32.28 13.81
C ASP A 362 17.39 33.12 13.12
N PRO A 363 18.16 32.55 12.17
CA PRO A 363 19.26 33.25 11.52
C PRO A 363 18.79 34.41 10.64
N ASP A 364 17.56 34.34 10.14
CA ASP A 364 16.97 35.32 9.24
C ASP A 364 16.13 36.37 9.99
N ASP A 365 15.63 36.02 11.20
CA ASP A 365 14.94 36.93 12.12
C ASP A 365 15.46 36.81 13.56
N PRO A 366 16.47 37.61 13.97
CA PRO A 366 17.02 37.58 15.33
C PRO A 366 16.00 37.83 16.45
N GLY A 367 14.81 38.35 16.12
CA GLY A 367 13.70 38.53 17.07
C GLY A 367 12.91 37.25 17.39
N SER A 368 13.20 36.18 16.66
CA SER A 368 12.47 34.92 16.67
C SER A 368 13.40 33.73 16.94
N VAL A 369 12.77 32.61 17.27
CA VAL A 369 13.43 31.33 17.53
C VAL A 369 12.74 30.25 16.72
N ILE A 370 13.52 29.29 16.26
CA ILE A 370 13.01 28.12 15.55
C ILE A 370 13.01 26.97 16.54
N TRP A 371 11.81 26.51 16.89
CA TRP A 371 11.62 25.24 17.57
C TRP A 371 11.61 24.11 16.56
N GLN A 372 12.33 23.03 16.87
CA GLN A 372 12.35 21.81 16.09
C GLN A 372 12.05 20.62 16.99
N TRP A 373 11.09 19.81 16.57
CA TRP A 373 10.81 18.50 17.13
C TRP A 373 11.07 17.44 16.08
N GLU A 374 11.67 16.35 16.48
CA GLU A 374 11.99 15.29 15.53
C GLU A 374 12.06 13.89 16.12
N VAL A 375 11.79 12.92 15.25
CA VAL A 375 12.17 11.52 15.46
C VAL A 375 13.17 11.13 14.38
N MET A 376 14.30 10.55 14.80
CA MET A 376 15.41 10.13 13.95
C MET A 376 15.97 8.78 14.43
N ASP A 377 17.04 8.30 13.78
CA ASP A 377 17.69 7.03 14.11
C ASP A 377 16.73 5.83 14.18
N MET A 378 15.73 5.79 13.28
CA MET A 378 14.72 4.73 13.27
C MET A 378 15.34 3.41 12.82
N LYS A 379 15.60 2.52 13.78
CA LYS A 379 16.37 1.28 13.57
C LYS A 379 15.52 0.16 12.96
N GLU A 380 14.21 0.21 13.18
CA GLU A 380 13.25 -0.80 12.74
C GLU A 380 12.00 -0.09 12.21
N SER A 381 11.34 -0.66 11.19
CA SER A 381 10.12 -0.06 10.63
C SER A 381 8.90 -0.36 11.50
N GLU A 382 8.71 -1.62 11.90
CA GLU A 382 7.49 -2.06 12.60
C GLU A 382 7.10 -1.21 13.82
N PRO A 383 7.99 -0.86 14.76
CA PRO A 383 7.62 -0.03 15.91
C PRO A 383 7.14 1.38 15.55
N ILE A 384 7.58 1.93 14.41
CA ILE A 384 7.24 3.29 13.97
C ILE A 384 5.83 3.35 13.38
N PHE A 385 5.35 2.24 12.79
CA PHE A 385 4.00 2.08 12.26
C PHE A 385 3.02 1.48 13.28
N SER A 386 3.31 1.59 14.59
CA SER A 386 2.46 1.02 15.62
C SER A 386 1.50 2.05 16.22
N ASP A 387 0.33 1.61 16.67
CA ASP A 387 -0.58 2.38 17.53
C ASP A 387 0.13 3.06 18.71
N ALA A 388 1.14 2.40 19.29
CA ALA A 388 1.91 2.97 20.40
C ALA A 388 2.70 4.21 19.96
N PHE A 389 3.27 4.21 18.75
CA PHE A 389 3.93 5.37 18.17
C PHE A 389 2.93 6.50 17.91
N ALA A 390 1.79 6.17 17.30
CA ALA A 390 0.72 7.11 17.01
C ALA A 390 0.14 7.73 18.30
N GLN A 391 0.02 6.97 19.39
CA GLN A 391 -0.45 7.47 20.68
C GLN A 391 0.49 8.52 21.29
N VAL A 392 1.81 8.39 21.07
CA VAL A 392 2.81 9.30 21.62
C VAL A 392 2.89 10.57 20.78
N PHE A 393 3.00 10.41 19.45
CA PHE A 393 3.35 11.52 18.57
C PHE A 393 2.16 12.12 17.82
N GLY A 394 1.00 11.45 17.77
CA GLY A 394 -0.24 11.99 17.24
C GLY A 394 -0.06 12.69 15.89
N ASP A 395 -0.39 13.97 15.85
CA ASP A 395 -0.23 14.91 14.75
C ASP A 395 0.88 15.94 15.03
N LEU A 396 1.96 15.55 15.69
CA LEU A 396 3.06 16.46 16.02
C LEU A 396 3.81 16.93 14.76
N PHE A 397 4.06 16.00 13.84
CA PHE A 397 4.92 16.20 12.68
C PHE A 397 4.12 16.59 11.44
N ASP A 398 4.71 17.42 10.60
CA ASP A 398 4.18 17.78 9.27
C ASP A 398 5.17 17.50 8.15
N THR A 399 6.42 17.21 8.49
CA THR A 399 7.49 17.04 7.51
C THR A 399 8.10 15.66 7.66
N ILE A 400 8.30 14.98 6.54
CA ILE A 400 9.20 13.83 6.47
C ILE A 400 10.45 14.23 5.69
N GLU A 401 11.58 13.95 6.28
CA GLU A 401 12.91 14.23 5.74
C GLU A 401 13.60 12.93 5.38
N PHE A 402 14.20 12.86 4.20
CA PHE A 402 14.99 11.74 3.75
C PHE A 402 16.37 12.22 3.28
N THR A 403 17.42 11.63 3.81
CA THR A 403 18.79 11.85 3.33
C THR A 403 19.13 10.84 2.24
N PRO A 404 19.39 11.24 0.98
CA PRO A 404 19.67 10.32 -0.14
C PRO A 404 21.07 9.69 -0.08
N SER A 405 21.26 8.46 -0.62
CA SER A 405 22.47 7.61 -0.39
C SER A 405 23.75 8.16 -1.00
N GLN A 406 23.55 9.03 -1.97
CA GLN A 406 24.54 9.82 -2.65
C GLN A 406 23.90 11.19 -2.91
N SER A 407 24.73 12.19 -3.17
CA SER A 407 24.25 13.52 -3.57
C SER A 407 23.31 13.41 -4.77
N VAL A 408 22.23 14.18 -4.76
CA VAL A 408 21.33 14.30 -5.91
C VAL A 408 21.98 15.27 -6.90
N GLU A 409 22.23 14.81 -8.13
CA GLU A 409 22.62 15.67 -9.24
C GLU A 409 21.35 16.37 -9.75
N LEU A 410 21.09 17.58 -9.24
CA LEU A 410 19.79 18.25 -9.44
C LEU A 410 19.48 18.56 -10.91
N THR A 411 20.47 18.97 -11.70
CA THR A 411 20.27 19.21 -13.14
C THR A 411 19.80 17.95 -13.85
N ASP A 412 20.48 16.83 -13.63
CA ASP A 412 20.11 15.53 -14.21
C ASP A 412 18.74 15.06 -13.71
N PHE A 413 18.42 15.32 -12.43
CA PHE A 413 17.13 14.98 -11.85
C PHE A 413 16.00 15.78 -12.49
N ILE A 414 16.14 17.10 -12.60
CA ILE A 414 15.16 18.00 -13.22
C ILE A 414 14.93 17.58 -14.67
N ASP A 415 16.00 17.40 -15.45
CA ASP A 415 15.92 16.98 -16.86
C ASP A 415 15.16 15.64 -17.00
N ARG A 416 15.40 14.68 -16.10
CA ARG A 416 14.70 13.39 -16.11
C ARG A 416 13.24 13.52 -15.73
N VAL A 417 12.88 14.37 -14.77
CA VAL A 417 11.47 14.63 -14.39
C VAL A 417 10.72 15.30 -15.53
N GLU A 418 11.31 16.31 -16.18
CA GLU A 418 10.68 16.97 -17.34
C GLU A 418 10.52 16.00 -18.54
N GLN A 419 11.46 15.08 -18.73
CA GLN A 419 11.37 14.05 -19.76
C GLN A 419 10.27 13.00 -19.49
N LEU A 420 9.76 12.88 -18.26
CA LEU A 420 8.61 12.00 -17.99
C LEU A 420 7.35 12.50 -18.71
N ASP A 421 7.23 13.81 -18.98
CA ASP A 421 6.05 14.47 -19.56
C ASP A 421 4.75 14.02 -18.85
N GLU A 422 4.84 13.85 -17.52
CA GLU A 422 3.73 13.39 -16.68
C GLU A 422 2.89 14.57 -16.21
N GLU A 423 1.67 14.72 -16.73
CA GLU A 423 0.72 15.78 -16.36
C GLU A 423 0.43 15.86 -14.85
N ARG A 424 0.77 14.80 -14.10
CA ARG A 424 0.58 14.69 -12.66
C ARG A 424 1.68 15.33 -11.83
N ILE A 425 2.80 15.75 -12.42
CA ILE A 425 3.95 16.31 -11.69
C ILE A 425 4.16 17.75 -12.18
N GLN A 426 4.08 18.70 -11.26
CA GLN A 426 4.51 20.08 -11.50
C GLN A 426 5.84 20.29 -10.81
N ILE A 427 6.82 20.80 -11.55
CA ILE A 427 8.17 21.05 -11.05
C ILE A 427 8.48 22.55 -11.07
N ASN A 428 9.09 23.03 -9.99
CA ASN A 428 9.61 24.39 -9.84
C ASN A 428 11.06 24.30 -9.33
N TYR A 429 11.94 25.18 -9.78
CA TYR A 429 13.36 25.16 -9.39
C TYR A 429 14.00 26.52 -9.61
N ASP A 430 15.11 26.78 -8.92
CA ASP A 430 15.88 28.00 -9.16
C ASP A 430 16.78 27.87 -10.40
N PRO A 431 17.15 28.99 -11.07
CA PRO A 431 17.97 28.96 -12.28
C PRO A 431 19.34 28.31 -12.13
N ALA A 432 19.86 28.21 -10.90
CA ALA A 432 21.14 27.58 -10.61
C ALA A 432 21.02 26.10 -10.24
N ALA A 433 19.81 25.52 -10.24
CA ALA A 433 19.52 24.15 -9.85
C ALA A 433 20.12 23.79 -8.47
N THR A 434 19.95 24.70 -7.51
CA THR A 434 20.35 24.50 -6.11
C THR A 434 19.24 23.84 -5.29
N TRP A 435 17.99 23.96 -5.74
CA TRP A 435 16.84 23.24 -5.20
C TRP A 435 15.80 23.00 -6.30
N CYS A 436 14.92 22.01 -6.09
CA CYS A 436 13.67 21.90 -6.83
C CYS A 436 12.51 21.50 -5.91
N GLU A 437 11.30 21.83 -6.34
CA GLU A 437 10.05 21.55 -5.68
C GLU A 437 9.11 20.80 -6.63
N LEU A 438 8.46 19.77 -6.12
CA LEU A 438 7.47 19.00 -6.85
C LEU A 438 6.11 19.07 -6.16
N GLU A 439 5.09 19.43 -6.93
CA GLU A 439 3.69 19.16 -6.58
C GLU A 439 3.20 17.98 -7.40
N ILE A 440 2.77 16.91 -6.72
CA ILE A 440 2.33 15.68 -7.38
C ILE A 440 0.84 15.47 -7.11
N ILE A 441 0.06 15.33 -8.17
CA ILE A 441 -1.39 15.07 -8.07
C ILE A 441 -1.62 13.80 -7.25
N ASN A 442 -2.48 13.89 -6.23
CA ASN A 442 -2.83 12.84 -5.26
C ASN A 442 -1.74 12.47 -4.23
N ILE A 443 -0.61 13.19 -4.16
CA ILE A 443 0.24 13.19 -2.97
C ILE A 443 -0.04 14.47 -2.19
N ALA A 444 -0.34 14.34 -0.91
CA ALA A 444 -0.46 15.49 -0.03
C ALA A 444 0.94 16.03 0.31
N GLY A 445 1.10 17.35 0.24
CA GLY A 445 2.34 18.05 0.60
C GLY A 445 3.20 18.47 -0.60
N LEU A 446 4.18 19.33 -0.31
CA LEU A 446 5.16 19.83 -1.26
C LEU A 446 6.46 19.04 -1.08
N VAL A 447 7.00 18.51 -2.18
CA VAL A 447 8.29 17.81 -2.15
C VAL A 447 9.39 18.81 -2.42
N HIS A 448 10.25 19.08 -1.45
CA HIS A 448 11.40 19.97 -1.61
C HIS A 448 12.68 19.15 -1.67
N ILE A 449 13.52 19.37 -2.68
CA ILE A 449 14.71 18.56 -2.95
C ILE A 449 15.92 19.48 -3.08
N THR A 450 16.96 19.14 -2.33
CA THR A 450 18.30 19.70 -2.42
C THR A 450 19.30 18.57 -2.72
N PRO A 451 20.58 18.85 -3.01
CA PRO A 451 21.56 17.80 -3.24
C PRO A 451 21.69 16.79 -2.09
N SER A 452 21.39 17.20 -0.85
CA SER A 452 21.60 16.39 0.35
C SER A 452 20.32 15.94 1.06
N ILE A 453 19.17 16.55 0.78
CA ILE A 453 17.92 16.32 1.52
C ILE A 453 16.74 16.31 0.56
N VAL A 454 15.82 15.36 0.78
CA VAL A 454 14.47 15.35 0.22
C VAL A 454 13.49 15.53 1.37
N GLN A 455 12.63 16.55 1.30
CA GLN A 455 11.61 16.84 2.29
C GLN A 455 10.23 16.69 1.66
N ILE A 456 9.26 16.17 2.39
CA ILE A 456 7.85 16.22 2.02
C ILE A 456 7.14 16.98 3.12
N VAL A 457 6.71 18.21 2.81
CA VAL A 457 6.11 19.12 3.77
C VAL A 457 4.59 19.11 3.59
N GLN A 458 3.88 18.56 4.58
CA GLN A 458 2.42 18.55 4.59
C GLN A 458 1.87 19.92 4.95
N ARG A 459 0.71 20.28 4.37
CA ARG A 459 0.02 21.54 4.67
C ARG A 459 -0.42 21.64 6.14
N HIS A 460 -0.73 20.50 6.72
CA HIS A 460 -1.12 20.36 8.12
C HIS A 460 -0.42 19.15 8.72
N PRO A 461 -0.10 19.18 10.02
CA PRO A 461 0.46 18.02 10.69
C PRO A 461 -0.39 16.77 10.47
N GLN A 462 0.29 15.64 10.31
CA GLN A 462 -0.32 14.36 9.99
C GLN A 462 0.16 13.30 10.99
N PRO A 463 -0.65 12.26 11.21
CA PRO A 463 -0.17 11.02 11.81
C PRO A 463 1.11 10.52 11.14
N PRO A 464 2.16 10.12 11.90
CA PRO A 464 3.44 9.61 11.39
C PRO A 464 3.32 8.60 10.25
N ARG A 465 2.36 7.69 10.35
CA ARG A 465 2.05 6.69 9.32
C ARG A 465 1.68 7.29 7.95
N LEU A 466 0.93 8.40 7.92
CA LEU A 466 0.55 9.08 6.67
C LEU A 466 1.75 9.82 6.07
N LEU A 467 2.62 10.38 6.91
CA LEU A 467 3.89 10.97 6.48
C LEU A 467 4.79 9.91 5.83
N LEU A 468 4.93 8.76 6.49
CA LEU A 468 5.71 7.62 5.98
C LEU A 468 5.10 7.02 4.72
N GLN A 469 3.77 7.00 4.59
CA GLN A 469 3.09 6.57 3.37
C GLN A 469 3.40 7.51 2.21
N SER A 470 3.36 8.83 2.44
CA SER A 470 3.70 9.81 1.40
C SER A 470 5.14 9.62 0.88
N PHE A 471 6.07 9.23 1.77
CA PHE A 471 7.42 8.87 1.35
C PHE A 471 7.46 7.63 0.46
N LEU A 472 6.72 6.58 0.79
CA LEU A 472 6.60 5.38 -0.06
C LEU A 472 5.97 5.71 -1.43
N ASP A 473 4.92 6.52 -1.44
CA ASP A 473 4.22 6.90 -2.67
C ASP A 473 5.15 7.67 -3.62
N ILE A 474 5.98 8.57 -3.08
CA ILE A 474 7.02 9.26 -3.87
C ILE A 474 8.07 8.29 -4.43
N GLN A 475 8.50 7.29 -3.65
CA GLN A 475 9.43 6.27 -4.16
C GLN A 475 8.87 5.53 -5.37
N HIS A 476 7.56 5.29 -5.37
CA HIS A 476 6.88 4.61 -6.47
C HIS A 476 6.66 5.51 -7.68
N ILE A 477 6.43 6.81 -7.47
CA ILE A 477 6.14 7.76 -8.55
C ILE A 477 7.42 8.26 -9.23
N LEU A 478 8.49 8.51 -8.48
CA LEU A 478 9.75 9.03 -9.00
C LEU A 478 10.64 7.93 -9.57
N ILE A 479 10.14 7.23 -10.57
CA ILE A 479 10.86 6.24 -11.37
C ILE A 479 10.89 6.69 -12.84
N ASP A 480 11.98 6.43 -13.55
CA ASP A 480 12.06 6.68 -14.99
C ASP A 480 11.38 5.58 -15.82
N ALA A 481 11.30 5.79 -17.14
CA ALA A 481 10.69 4.85 -18.07
C ALA A 481 11.34 3.45 -18.08
N ASN A 482 12.55 3.30 -17.54
CA ASN A 482 13.24 2.01 -17.39
C ASN A 482 13.11 1.45 -15.97
N ALA A 483 12.18 1.99 -15.16
CA ALA A 483 11.93 1.63 -13.76
C ALA A 483 13.12 1.87 -12.83
N HIS A 484 14.06 2.76 -13.17
CA HIS A 484 15.08 3.20 -12.23
C HIS A 484 14.56 4.36 -11.39
N SER A 485 14.84 4.33 -10.10
CA SER A 485 14.54 5.47 -9.24
C SER A 485 15.24 6.74 -9.72
N LEU A 486 14.51 7.85 -9.73
CA LEU A 486 15.03 9.17 -10.03
C LEU A 486 15.86 9.71 -8.85
N LEU A 487 15.52 9.30 -7.63
CA LEU A 487 16.23 9.65 -6.40
C LEU A 487 17.01 8.45 -5.82
N PRO A 488 18.17 8.66 -5.20
CA PRO A 488 18.96 7.57 -4.63
C PRO A 488 18.43 7.15 -3.25
N PHE A 489 17.28 6.46 -3.24
CA PHE A 489 16.63 5.95 -2.02
C PHE A 489 17.39 4.79 -1.36
N HIS A 490 18.14 4.02 -2.15
CA HIS A 490 18.88 2.83 -1.70
C HIS A 490 20.39 3.06 -1.76
N GLY A 491 21.14 2.48 -0.82
CA GLY A 491 22.60 2.38 -0.96
C GLY A 491 22.98 1.49 -2.14
N LYS A 492 24.17 1.69 -2.72
CA LYS A 492 24.71 0.74 -3.71
C LYS A 492 24.76 -0.65 -3.06
N GLN A 493 24.14 -1.64 -3.70
CA GLN A 493 24.25 -3.05 -3.31
C GLN A 493 25.68 -3.56 -3.49
#